data_AF-A0A4Y6PSS0-F1
#
_entry.id   AF-A0A4Y6PSS0-F1
#
_cell.length_a   1.000
_cell.length_b   1.000
_cell.length_c   1.000
_cell.angle_alpha   90.00
_cell.angle_beta   90.00
_cell.angle_gamma   90.00
#
_symmetry.space_group_name_H-M   'P 1'
#
loop_
_entity.id
_entity.type
_entity.pdbx_description
1 polymer ?
#
loop_
_entity_poly.entity_id
_entity_poly.type
_entity_poly.pdbx_seq_one_letter_code
_entity_poly.pdbx_strand_id
1 'polypeptide(L)'
;MGHPLRNQEKDAIYELGNRTLHQIYALLPEEQVNRIILGLLAKMAWRYSVEIFAFCFMSNHFHILARCPSLQMHLFMRDFQSQLAKKINKLRGRKGTFWERRYTAIRVLDDEMLLERLRYIVCNPCESNLVQHPMKWPGLCSWDIHKSGEPLVGKVVNRKTYWAEKRKKKNEDKTEAELIQMATETYTLDMAKLPQWQDLDDEAYHKKIVEVCHDHADELDKKRVGKCIGREKVLARDWEDRPNEPKRAPRPLCLGSKLEKLGEYRADYRALVDRYRTAIDRWRKGKSSVTFPDGTIPPGHQFCEGGSTRIRREPPSKVA
;
A
#
# COMPACT_ATOMS: atom_id res chain seq x y z
N MET A 1 7.27 3.19 -25.22
CA MET A 1 7.24 3.53 -23.77
C MET A 1 7.95 2.43 -23.01
N GLY A 2 8.91 2.76 -22.14
CA GLY A 2 9.72 1.77 -21.40
C GLY A 2 9.01 1.09 -20.22
N HIS A 3 7.78 1.51 -19.89
CA HIS A 3 6.96 0.88 -18.86
C HIS A 3 5.47 0.87 -19.24
N PRO A 4 4.66 -0.03 -18.63
CA PRO A 4 3.21 0.02 -18.75
C PRO A 4 2.64 1.39 -18.38
N LEU A 5 1.68 1.85 -19.19
CA LEU A 5 0.84 3.02 -18.91
C LEU A 5 0.07 2.78 -17.61
N ARG A 6 0.04 3.80 -16.76
CA ARG A 6 -0.83 3.79 -15.57
C ARG A 6 -2.17 4.38 -15.95
N ASN A 7 -3.19 3.54 -15.99
CA ASN A 7 -4.58 3.95 -16.01
C ASN A 7 -5.20 3.68 -14.63
N GLN A 8 -6.21 4.46 -14.29
CA GLN A 8 -6.98 4.30 -13.07
C GLN A 8 -8.47 4.36 -13.41
N GLU A 9 -9.24 3.49 -12.80
CA GLU A 9 -10.70 3.49 -12.91
C GLU A 9 -11.28 3.66 -11.51
N LYS A 10 -12.45 4.32 -11.40
CA LYS A 10 -13.01 4.73 -10.10
C LYS A 10 -13.32 3.54 -9.21
N ASP A 11 -13.96 2.53 -9.78
CA ASP A 11 -14.44 1.34 -9.07
C ASP A 11 -13.44 0.18 -9.09
N ALA A 12 -12.31 0.37 -9.75
CA ALA A 12 -11.30 -0.67 -9.89
C ALA A 12 -10.52 -0.89 -8.60
N ILE A 13 -10.38 -2.17 -8.24
CA ILE A 13 -9.50 -2.62 -7.18
C ILE A 13 -8.18 -3.09 -7.80
N TYR A 14 -7.09 -2.67 -7.17
CA TYR A 14 -5.72 -3.00 -7.57
C TYR A 14 -4.96 -3.62 -6.41
N GLU A 15 -4.16 -4.63 -6.70
CA GLU A 15 -3.03 -5.00 -5.84
C GLU A 15 -1.85 -4.07 -6.16
N LEU A 16 -1.41 -3.35 -5.14
CA LEU A 16 -0.28 -2.46 -5.15
C LEU A 16 0.90 -3.13 -4.44
N GLY A 17 2.09 -3.02 -5.03
CA GLY A 17 3.29 -3.58 -4.41
C GLY A 17 4.56 -2.88 -4.80
N ASN A 18 5.56 -2.96 -3.93
CA ASN A 18 6.94 -2.61 -4.27
C ASN A 18 7.93 -3.38 -3.40
N ARG A 19 9.21 -3.41 -3.82
CA ARG A 19 10.30 -4.11 -3.15
C ARG A 19 11.50 -3.17 -2.94
N THR A 20 12.18 -3.34 -1.83
CA THR A 20 13.41 -2.62 -1.48
C THR A 20 14.52 -2.92 -2.49
N LEU A 21 15.43 -1.97 -2.68
CA LEU A 21 16.60 -2.13 -3.53
C LEU A 21 17.45 -3.31 -3.06
N HIS A 22 17.85 -4.19 -3.99
CA HIS A 22 18.56 -5.45 -3.70
C HIS A 22 17.82 -6.40 -2.74
N GLN A 23 16.53 -6.14 -2.49
CA GLN A 23 15.66 -6.97 -1.65
C GLN A 23 16.12 -7.11 -0.21
N ILE A 24 16.90 -6.14 0.26
CA ILE A 24 17.35 -6.06 1.66
C ILE A 24 16.16 -5.92 2.61
N TYR A 25 16.32 -6.37 3.84
CA TYR A 25 15.31 -6.29 4.88
C TYR A 25 15.18 -4.88 5.50
N ALA A 26 15.24 -3.82 4.69
CA ALA A 26 15.13 -2.45 5.19
C ALA A 26 13.80 -2.16 5.90
N LEU A 27 12.74 -2.91 5.58
CA LEU A 27 11.43 -2.88 6.25
C LEU A 27 11.30 -3.97 7.33
N LEU A 28 12.41 -4.43 7.92
CA LEU A 28 12.40 -5.38 9.04
C LEU A 28 11.36 -4.94 10.08
N PRO A 29 10.49 -5.84 10.56
CA PRO A 29 9.29 -5.50 11.31
C PRO A 29 9.56 -5.13 12.78
N GLU A 30 10.55 -4.27 13.01
CA GLU A 30 10.78 -3.62 14.28
C GLU A 30 9.64 -2.65 14.59
N GLU A 31 9.40 -2.44 15.88
CA GLU A 31 8.31 -1.59 16.36
C GLU A 31 8.36 -0.17 15.75
N GLN A 32 9.55 0.42 15.65
CA GLN A 32 9.72 1.75 15.06
C GLN A 32 9.40 1.76 13.56
N VAL A 33 9.77 0.70 12.82
CA VAL A 33 9.46 0.56 11.39
C VAL A 33 7.95 0.41 11.20
N ASN A 34 7.31 -0.47 11.96
CA ASN A 34 5.85 -0.66 11.93
C ASN A 34 5.11 0.64 12.24
N ARG A 35 5.54 1.41 13.25
CA ARG A 35 4.97 2.73 13.59
C ARG A 35 5.10 3.73 12.44
N ILE A 36 6.25 3.77 11.76
CA ILE A 36 6.48 4.63 10.58
C ILE A 36 5.55 4.24 9.43
N ILE A 37 5.47 2.94 9.12
CA ILE A 37 4.62 2.42 8.06
C ILE A 37 3.16 2.75 8.35
N LEU A 38 2.66 2.40 9.54
CA LEU A 38 1.26 2.63 9.92
C LEU A 38 0.89 4.10 9.86
N GLY A 39 1.70 4.98 10.45
CA GLY A 39 1.46 6.42 10.42
C GLY A 39 1.40 6.98 8.99
N LEU A 40 2.33 6.56 8.12
CA LEU A 40 2.33 7.03 6.73
C LEU A 40 1.19 6.42 5.91
N LEU A 41 0.88 5.14 6.09
CA LEU A 41 -0.18 4.46 5.36
C LEU A 41 -1.53 5.11 5.70
N ALA A 42 -1.85 5.25 7.00
CA ALA A 42 -3.06 5.90 7.49
C ALA A 42 -3.20 7.33 6.97
N LYS A 43 -2.13 8.14 7.10
CA LYS A 43 -2.12 9.53 6.66
C LYS A 43 -2.34 9.67 5.15
N MET A 44 -1.65 8.86 4.34
CA MET A 44 -1.75 8.96 2.88
C MET A 44 -3.07 8.38 2.37
N ALA A 45 -3.58 7.31 2.98
CA ALA A 45 -4.88 6.75 2.63
C ALA A 45 -6.00 7.78 2.89
N TRP A 46 -5.98 8.41 4.07
CA TRP A 46 -6.90 9.48 4.40
C TRP A 46 -6.78 10.69 3.45
N ARG A 47 -5.55 11.13 3.14
CA ARG A 47 -5.27 12.32 2.31
C ARG A 47 -5.85 12.22 0.90
N TYR A 48 -5.75 11.03 0.30
CA TYR A 48 -6.12 10.76 -1.08
C TYR A 48 -7.45 10.00 -1.22
N SER A 49 -8.15 9.77 -0.11
CA SER A 49 -9.40 8.99 -0.05
C SER A 49 -9.23 7.61 -0.72
N VAL A 50 -8.17 6.91 -0.31
CA VAL A 50 -7.90 5.54 -0.74
C VAL A 50 -8.58 4.59 0.21
N GLU A 51 -9.34 3.67 -0.36
CA GLU A 51 -10.00 2.57 0.32
C GLU A 51 -9.06 1.37 0.30
N ILE A 52 -8.71 0.84 1.46
CA ILE A 52 -7.79 -0.29 1.60
C ILE A 52 -8.58 -1.49 2.09
N PHE A 53 -8.53 -2.60 1.37
CA PHE A 53 -9.22 -3.85 1.71
C PHE A 53 -8.31 -4.82 2.47
N ALA A 54 -7.01 -4.79 2.19
CA ALA A 54 -6.01 -5.61 2.85
C ALA A 54 -4.61 -5.03 2.66
N PHE A 55 -3.69 -5.34 3.58
CA PHE A 55 -2.27 -5.05 3.40
C PHE A 55 -1.39 -6.02 4.19
N CYS A 56 -0.16 -6.21 3.73
CA CYS A 56 0.88 -6.86 4.51
C CYS A 56 2.26 -6.27 4.16
N PHE A 57 3.00 -5.85 5.19
CA PHE A 57 4.37 -5.38 5.08
C PHE A 57 5.33 -6.49 5.51
N MET A 58 6.09 -6.96 4.53
CA MET A 58 7.17 -7.92 4.69
C MET A 58 8.49 -7.18 4.92
N SER A 59 9.55 -7.90 5.31
CA SER A 59 10.84 -7.26 5.62
C SER A 59 11.49 -6.53 4.43
N ASN A 60 11.21 -6.94 3.18
CA ASN A 60 11.78 -6.33 1.97
C ASN A 60 10.75 -5.87 0.94
N HIS A 61 9.46 -6.09 1.14
CA HIS A 61 8.42 -5.68 0.20
C HIS A 61 7.08 -5.51 0.91
N PHE A 62 6.07 -5.05 0.20
CA PHE A 62 4.72 -4.96 0.73
C PHE A 62 3.70 -5.23 -0.36
N HIS A 63 2.50 -5.58 0.09
CA HIS A 63 1.31 -5.68 -0.74
C HIS A 63 0.17 -4.87 -0.10
N ILE A 64 -0.61 -4.14 -0.91
CA ILE A 64 -1.79 -3.39 -0.49
C ILE A 64 -2.89 -3.63 -1.53
N LEU A 65 -4.05 -4.11 -1.12
CA LEU A 65 -5.24 -4.24 -1.95
C LEU A 65 -6.10 -3.00 -1.75
N ALA A 66 -6.31 -2.20 -2.80
CA ALA A 66 -6.94 -0.90 -2.64
C ALA A 66 -7.71 -0.41 -3.88
N ARG A 67 -8.66 0.50 -3.64
CA ARG A 67 -9.42 1.27 -4.62
C ARG A 67 -9.24 2.76 -4.35
N CYS A 68 -9.30 3.58 -5.39
CA CYS A 68 -9.18 5.03 -5.27
C CYS A 68 -10.19 5.73 -6.17
N PRO A 69 -11.43 5.97 -5.70
CA PRO A 69 -12.49 6.58 -6.50
C PRO A 69 -12.14 7.99 -7.03
N SER A 70 -11.22 8.67 -6.35
CA SER A 70 -10.72 10.00 -6.76
C SER A 70 -9.74 9.97 -7.94
N LEU A 71 -9.32 8.78 -8.40
CA LEU A 71 -8.28 8.56 -9.41
C LEU A 71 -6.90 9.12 -9.02
N GLN A 72 -6.58 9.09 -7.72
CA GLN A 72 -5.35 9.63 -7.14
C GLN A 72 -4.41 8.54 -6.57
N MET A 73 -4.58 7.27 -6.95
CA MET A 73 -3.76 6.13 -6.48
C MET A 73 -2.27 6.38 -6.73
N HIS A 74 -1.91 7.01 -7.85
CA HIS A 74 -0.52 7.33 -8.16
C HIS A 74 0.06 8.41 -7.24
N LEU A 75 -0.74 9.36 -6.75
CA LEU A 75 -0.32 10.37 -5.78
C LEU A 75 -0.16 9.75 -4.39
N PHE A 76 -1.11 8.89 -3.99
CA PHE A 76 -1.02 8.07 -2.78
C PHE A 76 0.29 7.28 -2.75
N MET A 77 0.53 6.48 -3.78
CA MET A 77 1.73 5.65 -3.83
C MET A 77 3.02 6.46 -3.96
N ARG A 78 3.02 7.58 -4.70
CA ARG A 78 4.18 8.49 -4.80
C ARG A 78 4.57 9.02 -3.43
N ASP A 79 3.61 9.57 -2.70
CA ASP A 79 3.89 10.25 -1.42
C ASP A 79 4.15 9.25 -0.30
N PHE A 80 3.40 8.15 -0.24
CA PHE A 80 3.62 7.07 0.70
C PHE A 80 5.02 6.49 0.55
N GLN A 81 5.40 6.06 -0.66
CA GLN A 81 6.71 5.44 -0.89
C GLN A 81 7.87 6.41 -0.73
N SER A 82 7.72 7.67 -1.16
CA SER A 82 8.77 8.68 -1.00
C SER A 82 9.03 8.98 0.47
N GLN A 83 7.97 9.15 1.26
CA GLN A 83 8.12 9.44 2.69
C GLN A 83 8.61 8.22 3.48
N LEU A 84 8.13 7.02 3.13
CA LEU A 84 8.60 5.78 3.76
C LEU A 84 10.09 5.58 3.49
N ALA A 85 10.52 5.67 2.23
CA ALA A 85 11.93 5.61 1.85
C ALA A 85 12.79 6.60 2.63
N LYS A 86 12.38 7.87 2.71
CA LYS A 86 13.12 8.91 3.45
C LYS A 86 13.23 8.61 4.94
N LYS A 87 12.15 8.14 5.58
CA LYS A 87 12.13 7.84 7.01
C LYS A 87 12.95 6.59 7.34
N ILE A 88 12.80 5.52 6.56
CA ILE A 88 13.55 4.27 6.78
C ILE A 88 15.03 4.46 6.44
N ASN A 89 15.39 5.15 5.35
CA ASN A 89 16.79 5.48 5.09
C ASN A 89 17.40 6.28 6.24
N LYS A 90 16.69 7.28 6.78
CA LYS A 90 17.16 8.01 7.96
C LYS A 90 17.35 7.09 9.16
N LEU A 91 16.39 6.20 9.42
CA LEU A 91 16.47 5.23 10.52
C LEU A 91 17.68 4.29 10.39
N ARG A 92 17.98 3.85 9.16
CA ARG A 92 19.10 2.93 8.86
C ARG A 92 20.44 3.63 8.59
N GLY A 93 20.52 4.96 8.74
CA GLY A 93 21.73 5.71 8.37
C GLY A 93 22.09 5.66 6.88
N ARG A 94 21.15 5.29 6.00
CA ARG A 94 21.36 5.14 4.55
C ARG A 94 21.04 6.42 3.77
N LYS A 95 21.61 6.51 2.57
CA LYS A 95 21.30 7.52 1.55
C LYS A 95 21.02 6.84 0.21
N GLY A 96 20.42 7.59 -0.72
CA GLY A 96 20.18 7.13 -2.10
C GLY A 96 18.89 6.32 -2.29
N THR A 97 18.88 5.51 -3.36
CA THR A 97 17.71 4.76 -3.83
C THR A 97 17.25 3.72 -2.80
N PHE A 98 15.95 3.73 -2.49
CA PHE A 98 15.34 2.81 -1.54
C PHE A 98 14.52 1.70 -2.21
N TRP A 99 13.73 2.07 -3.22
CA TRP A 99 12.90 1.14 -3.97
C TRP A 99 13.63 0.66 -5.22
N GLU A 100 13.52 -0.63 -5.52
CA GLU A 100 14.15 -1.22 -6.71
C GLU A 100 13.58 -0.65 -8.02
N ARG A 101 12.32 -0.24 -8.01
CA ARG A 101 11.58 0.17 -9.20
C ARG A 101 10.34 1.02 -8.86
N ARG A 102 9.60 1.40 -9.91
CA ARG A 102 8.23 1.90 -9.78
C ARG A 102 7.34 0.81 -9.16
N TYR A 103 6.36 1.24 -8.36
CA TYR A 103 5.34 0.35 -7.81
C TYR A 103 4.51 -0.32 -8.90
N THR A 104 4.04 -1.52 -8.59
CA THR A 104 3.16 -2.34 -9.42
C THR A 104 1.71 -2.06 -9.08
N ALA A 105 0.83 -2.00 -10.08
CA ALA A 105 -0.62 -1.93 -9.89
C ALA A 105 -1.22 -3.03 -10.76
N ILE A 106 -1.70 -4.09 -10.12
CA ILE A 106 -2.27 -5.25 -10.80
C ILE A 106 -3.78 -5.16 -10.65
N ARG A 107 -4.52 -5.06 -11.75
CA ARG A 107 -5.99 -4.97 -11.73
C ARG A 107 -6.60 -6.30 -11.30
N VAL A 108 -7.52 -6.28 -10.34
CA VAL A 108 -8.28 -7.48 -9.93
C VAL A 108 -9.67 -7.46 -10.58
N LEU A 109 -9.94 -8.39 -11.49
CA LEU A 109 -11.08 -8.30 -12.42
C LEU A 109 -12.39 -8.86 -11.88
N ASP A 110 -12.37 -9.67 -10.82
CA ASP A 110 -13.57 -10.33 -10.30
C ASP A 110 -13.47 -10.67 -8.81
N ASP A 111 -14.62 -10.93 -8.21
CA ASP A 111 -14.79 -11.13 -6.76
C ASP A 111 -14.08 -12.37 -6.23
N GLU A 112 -14.02 -13.42 -7.06
CA GLU A 112 -13.30 -14.66 -6.77
C GLU A 112 -11.80 -14.38 -6.61
N MET A 113 -11.21 -13.73 -7.60
CA MET A 113 -9.80 -13.34 -7.55
C MET A 113 -9.52 -12.26 -6.51
N LEU A 114 -10.52 -11.43 -6.19
CA LEU A 114 -10.43 -10.44 -5.12
C LEU A 114 -10.27 -11.11 -3.76
N LEU A 115 -11.09 -12.11 -3.47
CA LEU A 115 -10.97 -12.88 -2.23
C LEU A 115 -9.67 -13.68 -2.20
N GLU A 116 -9.29 -14.32 -3.30
CA GLU A 116 -8.02 -15.04 -3.42
C GLU A 116 -6.84 -14.12 -3.15
N ARG A 117 -6.87 -12.90 -3.70
CA ARG A 117 -5.80 -11.93 -3.50
C ARG A 117 -5.76 -11.41 -2.08
N LEU A 118 -6.93 -11.19 -1.45
CA LEU A 118 -7.00 -10.76 -0.05
C LEU A 118 -6.33 -11.78 0.87
N ARG A 119 -6.74 -13.06 0.81
CA ARG A 119 -6.16 -14.11 1.66
C ARG A 119 -4.67 -14.31 1.38
N TYR A 120 -4.25 -14.21 0.11
CA TYR A 120 -2.82 -14.25 -0.26
C TYR A 120 -2.02 -13.13 0.41
N ILE A 121 -2.54 -11.90 0.41
CA ILE A 121 -1.86 -10.74 1.00
C ILE A 121 -1.75 -10.91 2.51
N VAL A 122 -2.85 -11.22 3.19
CA VAL A 122 -2.88 -11.37 4.66
C VAL A 122 -1.97 -12.52 5.10
N CYS A 123 -1.99 -13.64 4.38
CA CYS A 123 -1.19 -14.82 4.67
C CYS A 123 0.16 -14.85 3.95
N ASN A 124 0.64 -13.74 3.37
CA ASN A 124 1.93 -13.68 2.69
C ASN A 124 3.14 -14.11 3.57
N PRO A 125 3.16 -13.82 4.89
CA PRO A 125 4.14 -14.38 5.81
C PRO A 125 4.14 -15.91 5.87
N CYS A 126 2.97 -16.54 5.71
CA CYS A 126 2.78 -17.99 5.68
C CYS A 126 3.27 -18.60 4.37
N GLU A 127 2.93 -17.97 3.24
CA GLU A 127 3.41 -18.31 1.88
C GLU A 127 4.94 -18.26 1.76
N SER A 128 5.57 -17.44 2.60
CA SER A 128 7.02 -17.24 2.66
C SER A 128 7.71 -18.12 3.70
N ASN A 129 6.98 -19.05 4.35
CA ASN A 129 7.47 -19.92 5.43
C ASN A 129 8.13 -19.13 6.58
N LEU A 130 7.71 -17.89 6.81
CA LEU A 130 8.21 -17.07 7.92
C LEU A 130 7.46 -17.42 9.20
N VAL A 131 6.15 -17.61 9.11
CA VAL A 131 5.28 -17.99 10.23
C VAL A 131 4.18 -18.95 9.77
N GLN A 132 3.60 -19.71 10.68
CA GLN A 132 2.54 -20.66 10.34
C GLN A 132 1.19 -19.99 10.10
N HIS A 133 0.99 -18.82 10.69
CA HIS A 133 -0.30 -18.15 10.75
C HIS A 133 -0.09 -16.63 10.75
N PRO A 134 -0.94 -15.83 10.08
CA PRO A 134 -0.80 -14.36 10.01
C PRO A 134 -0.69 -13.70 11.39
N MET A 135 -1.44 -14.17 12.40
CA MET A 135 -1.36 -13.70 13.79
C MET A 135 0.05 -13.78 14.41
N LYS A 136 0.93 -14.65 13.90
CA LYS A 136 2.30 -14.79 14.40
C LYS A 136 3.29 -13.83 13.71
N TRP A 137 2.87 -13.13 12.65
CA TRP A 137 3.72 -12.19 11.93
C TRP A 137 3.97 -10.93 12.76
N PRO A 138 5.23 -10.52 13.00
CA PRO A 138 5.53 -9.31 13.77
C PRO A 138 5.37 -8.01 12.97
N GLY A 139 5.25 -8.07 11.64
CA GLY A 139 5.12 -6.89 10.80
C GLY A 139 3.68 -6.42 10.67
N LEU A 140 3.52 -5.17 10.23
CA LEU A 140 2.21 -4.56 10.03
C LEU A 140 1.39 -5.36 8.97
N CYS A 141 0.27 -5.93 9.39
CA CYS A 141 -0.63 -6.74 8.56
C CYS A 141 -2.10 -6.40 8.86
N SER A 142 -2.97 -6.41 7.84
CA SER A 142 -4.39 -6.13 8.04
C SER A 142 -5.12 -7.22 8.85
N TRP A 143 -4.48 -8.38 9.06
CA TRP A 143 -4.95 -9.39 10.02
C TRP A 143 -5.34 -8.77 11.37
N ASP A 144 -4.53 -7.84 11.88
CA ASP A 144 -4.74 -7.26 13.20
C ASP A 144 -6.07 -6.52 13.29
N ILE A 145 -6.42 -5.72 12.27
CA ILE A 145 -7.72 -5.03 12.18
C ILE A 145 -8.85 -6.05 12.08
N HIS A 146 -8.71 -7.06 11.22
CA HIS A 146 -9.79 -8.04 11.07
C HIS A 146 -10.00 -8.91 12.30
N LYS A 147 -8.94 -9.21 13.05
CA LYS A 147 -9.03 -10.02 14.27
C LYS A 147 -9.58 -9.25 15.45
N SER A 148 -9.29 -7.96 15.56
CA SER A 148 -9.81 -7.09 16.63
C SER A 148 -11.19 -6.52 16.32
N GLY A 149 -11.52 -6.32 15.03
CA GLY A 149 -12.67 -5.51 14.61
C GLY A 149 -12.45 -4.01 14.81
N GLU A 150 -11.23 -3.60 15.16
CA GLU A 150 -10.90 -2.23 15.56
C GLU A 150 -9.87 -1.63 14.62
N PRO A 151 -10.05 -0.36 14.18
CA PRO A 151 -9.11 0.28 13.28
C PRO A 151 -7.77 0.58 13.98
N LEU A 152 -6.70 0.62 13.19
CA LEU A 152 -5.38 0.99 13.70
C LEU A 152 -5.18 2.50 13.68
N VAL A 153 -4.45 3.00 14.68
CA VAL A 153 -4.20 4.43 14.85
C VAL A 153 -2.75 4.77 14.49
N GLY A 154 -2.56 5.42 13.34
CA GLY A 154 -1.27 5.90 12.86
C GLY A 154 -0.94 7.29 13.38
N LYS A 155 0.28 7.47 13.92
CA LYS A 155 0.78 8.75 14.43
C LYS A 155 1.89 9.30 13.53
N VAL A 156 1.80 10.57 13.15
CA VAL A 156 2.79 11.24 12.29
C VAL A 156 3.17 12.59 12.87
N VAL A 157 4.45 12.78 13.14
CA VAL A 157 4.98 14.09 13.55
C VAL A 157 5.00 15.04 12.35
N ASN A 158 4.25 16.14 12.44
CA ASN A 158 4.31 17.24 11.49
C ASN A 158 5.55 18.10 11.78
N ARG A 159 6.58 17.97 10.93
CA ARG A 159 7.84 18.72 11.10
C ARG A 159 7.67 20.24 11.03
N LYS A 160 6.73 20.74 10.23
CA LYS A 160 6.46 22.18 10.14
C LYS A 160 5.90 22.69 11.47
N THR A 161 4.94 21.96 12.04
CA THR A 161 4.37 22.26 13.36
C THR A 161 5.43 22.15 14.45
N TYR A 162 6.20 21.06 14.47
CA TYR A 162 7.28 20.85 15.44
C TYR A 162 8.27 22.03 15.46
N TRP A 163 8.79 22.44 14.29
CA TRP A 163 9.72 23.57 14.22
C TRP A 163 9.07 24.93 14.50
N ALA A 164 7.77 25.06 14.23
CA ALA A 164 7.03 26.26 14.62
C ALA A 164 6.88 26.32 16.14
N GLU A 165 6.48 25.24 16.81
CA GLU A 165 6.35 25.17 18.27
C GLU A 165 7.70 25.35 18.97
N LYS A 166 8.76 24.71 18.48
CA LYS A 166 10.12 24.79 19.05
C LYS A 166 10.70 26.21 19.03
N ARG A 167 10.28 27.06 18.10
CA ARG A 167 10.74 28.45 17.97
C ARG A 167 9.96 29.44 18.84
N LYS A 168 8.86 29.03 19.48
CA LYS A 168 8.06 29.92 20.33
C LYS A 168 8.73 30.04 21.69
N LYS A 169 8.98 31.27 22.14
CA LYS A 169 9.54 31.57 23.47
C LYS A 169 8.78 30.87 24.61
N LYS A 170 7.45 30.84 24.55
CA LYS A 170 6.60 30.16 25.54
C LYS A 170 6.80 28.64 25.68
N ASN A 171 7.53 28.03 24.74
CA ASN A 171 7.83 26.60 24.75
C ASN A 171 9.33 26.34 24.97
N GLU A 172 10.12 27.32 25.43
CA GLU A 172 11.58 27.18 25.58
C GLU A 172 11.97 26.11 26.62
N ASP A 173 11.17 25.97 27.68
CA ASP A 173 11.35 24.95 28.71
C ASP A 173 10.76 23.58 28.34
N LYS A 174 10.08 23.45 27.20
CA LYS A 174 9.47 22.19 26.79
C LYS A 174 10.53 21.22 26.29
N THR A 175 10.40 19.97 26.74
CA THR A 175 11.23 18.87 26.26
C THR A 175 10.94 18.55 24.79
N GLU A 176 11.90 17.90 24.13
CA GLU A 176 11.74 17.40 22.77
C GLU A 176 10.52 16.47 22.62
N ALA A 177 10.24 15.64 23.64
CA ALA A 177 9.11 14.73 23.66
C ALA A 177 7.77 15.48 23.68
N GLU A 178 7.64 16.53 24.50
CA GLU A 178 6.45 17.37 24.53
C GLU A 178 6.22 18.09 23.20
N LEU A 179 7.28 18.63 22.58
CA LEU A 179 7.19 19.29 21.27
C LEU A 179 6.77 18.30 20.18
N ILE A 180 7.30 17.08 20.21
CA ILE A 180 6.87 15.99 19.32
C ILE A 180 5.40 15.66 19.53
N GLN A 181 4.95 15.55 20.79
CA GLN A 181 3.55 15.27 21.11
C GLN A 181 2.62 16.39 20.60
N MET A 182 2.99 17.65 20.80
CA MET A 182 2.25 18.81 20.30
C MET A 182 2.12 18.79 18.78
N ALA A 183 3.17 18.37 18.08
CA ALA A 183 3.23 18.30 16.62
C ALA A 183 2.76 16.96 16.03
N THR A 184 2.30 16.02 16.85
CA THR A 184 1.83 14.72 16.38
C THR A 184 0.39 14.82 15.89
N GLU A 185 0.20 14.40 14.64
CA GLU A 185 -1.10 14.20 14.01
C GLU A 185 -1.48 12.72 14.08
N THR A 186 -2.76 12.44 14.25
CA THR A 186 -3.30 11.09 14.35
C THR A 186 -4.22 10.80 13.17
N TYR A 187 -4.10 9.61 12.59
CA TYR A 187 -4.90 9.15 11.46
C TYR A 187 -5.38 7.73 11.73
N THR A 188 -6.67 7.51 11.62
CA THR A 188 -7.28 6.17 11.70
C THR A 188 -7.12 5.46 10.36
N LEU A 189 -6.69 4.20 10.42
CA LEU A 189 -6.62 3.27 9.30
C LEU A 189 -7.61 2.14 9.55
N ASP A 190 -8.66 2.13 8.76
CA ASP A 190 -9.70 1.11 8.76
C ASP A 190 -9.77 0.41 7.40
N MET A 191 -10.42 -0.75 7.35
CA MET A 191 -10.54 -1.57 6.15
C MET A 191 -11.87 -1.34 5.45
N ALA A 192 -11.81 -1.10 4.14
CA ALA A 192 -12.99 -1.12 3.29
C ALA A 192 -13.55 -2.55 3.19
N LYS A 193 -14.88 -2.66 3.12
CA LYS A 193 -15.56 -3.93 2.88
C LYS A 193 -15.42 -4.36 1.43
N LEU A 194 -15.11 -5.64 1.21
CA LEU A 194 -15.16 -6.23 -0.13
C LEU A 194 -16.55 -5.99 -0.76
N PRO A 195 -16.64 -5.62 -2.05
CA PRO A 195 -17.91 -5.37 -2.73
C PRO A 195 -18.92 -6.51 -2.59
N GLN A 196 -18.47 -7.77 -2.71
CA GLN A 196 -19.36 -8.93 -2.58
C GLN A 196 -19.95 -9.10 -1.17
N TRP A 197 -19.39 -8.46 -0.14
CA TRP A 197 -19.80 -8.55 1.26
C TRP A 197 -20.08 -7.17 1.87
N GLN A 198 -20.42 -6.19 1.04
CA GLN A 198 -20.63 -4.81 1.46
C GLN A 198 -21.81 -4.65 2.42
N ASP A 199 -22.81 -5.54 2.32
CA ASP A 199 -24.05 -5.50 3.11
C ASP A 199 -23.93 -6.24 4.46
N LEU A 200 -22.83 -6.93 4.74
CA LEU A 200 -22.59 -7.50 6.06
C LEU A 200 -22.36 -6.38 7.08
N ASP A 201 -22.83 -6.55 8.31
CA ASP A 201 -22.36 -5.69 9.42
C ASP A 201 -20.85 -5.91 9.68
N ASP A 202 -20.24 -5.01 10.46
CA ASP A 202 -18.79 -5.02 10.68
C ASP A 202 -18.32 -6.30 11.38
N GLU A 203 -19.07 -6.79 12.38
CA GLU A 203 -18.73 -8.00 13.13
C GLU A 203 -18.76 -9.24 12.22
N ALA A 204 -19.84 -9.40 11.45
CA ALA A 204 -19.99 -10.49 10.49
C ALA A 204 -18.94 -10.43 9.37
N TYR A 205 -18.60 -9.24 8.88
CA TYR A 205 -17.57 -9.05 7.87
C TYR A 205 -16.18 -9.46 8.41
N HIS A 206 -15.80 -8.97 9.58
CA HIS A 206 -14.51 -9.28 10.21
C HIS A 206 -14.37 -10.77 10.51
N LYS A 207 -15.42 -11.39 11.06
CA LYS A 207 -15.47 -12.83 11.30
C LYS A 207 -15.23 -13.62 10.00
N LYS A 208 -15.92 -13.26 8.92
CA LYS A 208 -15.79 -13.94 7.63
C LYS A 208 -14.38 -13.82 7.03
N ILE A 209 -13.76 -12.64 7.12
CA ILE A 209 -12.37 -12.45 6.66
C ILE A 209 -11.39 -13.30 7.47
N VAL A 210 -11.58 -13.33 8.79
CA VAL A 210 -10.76 -14.14 9.72
C VAL A 210 -10.88 -15.62 9.38
N GLU A 211 -12.09 -16.14 9.16
CA GLU A 211 -12.34 -17.52 8.74
C GLU A 211 -11.62 -17.85 7.43
N VAL A 212 -11.80 -17.05 6.37
CA VAL A 212 -11.13 -17.31 5.07
C VAL A 212 -9.60 -17.29 5.19
N CYS A 213 -9.05 -16.40 6.01
CA CYS A 213 -7.60 -16.32 6.20
C CYS A 213 -7.05 -17.47 7.08
N HIS A 214 -7.83 -17.93 8.06
CA HIS A 214 -7.53 -19.14 8.84
C HIS A 214 -7.46 -20.37 7.92
N ASP A 215 -8.50 -20.60 7.13
CA ASP A 215 -8.56 -21.73 6.20
C ASP A 215 -7.37 -21.73 5.24
N HIS A 216 -7.04 -20.56 4.67
CA HIS A 216 -5.88 -20.42 3.78
C HIS A 216 -4.55 -20.69 4.50
N ALA A 217 -4.39 -20.23 5.74
CA ALA A 217 -3.19 -20.51 6.53
C ALA A 217 -3.05 -22.01 6.83
N ASP A 218 -4.14 -22.70 7.15
CA ASP A 218 -4.17 -24.14 7.40
C ASP A 218 -3.86 -24.95 6.14
N GLU A 219 -4.40 -24.54 4.98
CA GLU A 219 -4.05 -25.12 3.69
C GLU A 219 -2.54 -25.00 3.39
N LEU A 220 -1.95 -23.83 3.68
CA LEU A 220 -0.52 -23.60 3.51
C LEU A 220 0.32 -24.44 4.47
N ASP A 221 -0.11 -24.59 5.73
CA ASP A 221 0.61 -25.40 6.71
C ASP A 221 0.58 -26.89 6.33
N LYS A 222 -0.56 -27.41 5.86
CA LYS A 222 -0.69 -28.79 5.34
C LYS A 222 0.22 -29.07 4.15
N LYS A 223 0.43 -28.09 3.27
CA LYS A 223 1.30 -28.19 2.08
C LYS A 223 2.77 -27.91 2.40
N ARG A 224 3.10 -27.44 3.61
CA ARG A 224 4.44 -26.96 3.94
C ARG A 224 5.42 -28.11 4.08
N VAL A 225 6.58 -27.94 3.46
CA VAL A 225 7.75 -28.77 3.68
C VAL A 225 8.72 -28.02 4.61
N GLY A 226 9.02 -28.61 5.77
CA GLY A 226 9.93 -28.05 6.76
C GLY A 226 9.27 -27.08 7.75
N LYS A 227 10.09 -26.52 8.66
CA LYS A 227 9.62 -25.61 9.71
C LYS A 227 9.64 -24.17 9.23
N CYS A 228 8.69 -23.36 9.72
CA CYS A 228 8.77 -21.91 9.60
C CYS A 228 9.99 -21.35 10.33
N ILE A 229 10.48 -20.19 9.87
CA ILE A 229 11.54 -19.45 10.54
C ILE A 229 11.12 -19.04 11.96
N GLY A 230 9.89 -18.54 12.12
CA GLY A 230 9.33 -18.08 13.38
C GLY A 230 9.61 -16.60 13.68
N ARG A 231 8.73 -16.00 14.48
CA ARG A 231 8.75 -14.56 14.83
C ARG A 231 10.10 -14.10 15.38
N GLU A 232 10.65 -14.83 16.35
CA GLU A 232 11.90 -14.47 17.02
C GLU A 232 13.07 -14.43 16.02
N LYS A 233 13.20 -15.47 15.18
CA LYS A 233 14.26 -15.54 14.17
C LYS A 233 14.09 -14.52 13.04
N VAL A 234 12.85 -14.12 12.72
CA VAL A 234 12.61 -13.01 11.78
C VAL A 234 13.14 -11.71 12.37
N LEU A 235 12.83 -11.41 13.64
CA LEU A 235 13.26 -10.18 14.30
C LEU A 235 14.76 -10.15 14.62
N ALA A 236 15.39 -11.31 14.78
CA ALA A 236 16.83 -11.43 15.00
C ALA A 236 17.69 -11.25 13.74
N ARG A 237 17.08 -11.07 12.56
CA ARG A 237 17.81 -10.80 11.30
C ARG A 237 18.43 -9.42 11.32
N ASP A 238 19.51 -9.26 10.58
CA ASP A 238 20.00 -7.93 10.25
C ASP A 238 19.11 -7.31 9.16
N TRP A 239 18.88 -6.01 9.21
CA TRP A 239 18.12 -5.31 8.18
C TRP A 239 18.90 -5.23 6.85
N GLU A 240 20.23 -5.41 6.87
CA GLU A 240 21.10 -5.52 5.69
C GLU A 240 21.03 -6.89 5.01
N ASP A 241 20.53 -7.91 5.71
CA ASP A 241 20.30 -9.22 5.13
C ASP A 241 19.33 -9.14 3.95
N ARG A 242 19.39 -10.16 3.10
CA ARG A 242 18.49 -10.34 1.96
C ARG A 242 18.22 -11.83 1.72
N PRO A 243 17.17 -12.19 0.98
CA PRO A 243 16.93 -13.59 0.62
C PRO A 243 18.07 -14.12 -0.26
N ASN A 244 18.54 -15.35 0.02
CA ASN A 244 19.55 -16.02 -0.81
C ASN A 244 19.02 -16.31 -2.23
N GLU A 245 17.79 -16.82 -2.31
CA GLU A 245 17.14 -17.18 -3.57
C GLU A 245 15.81 -16.42 -3.71
N PRO A 246 15.85 -15.17 -4.18
CA PRO A 246 14.63 -14.39 -4.30
C PRO A 246 13.72 -14.96 -5.39
N LYS A 247 12.46 -15.27 -5.02
CA LYS A 247 11.42 -15.68 -5.99
C LYS A 247 11.31 -14.64 -7.13
N ARG A 248 11.46 -15.12 -8.36
CA ARG A 248 11.28 -14.36 -9.61
C ARG A 248 9.96 -14.78 -10.25
N ALA A 249 8.90 -14.04 -9.97
CA ALA A 249 7.60 -14.25 -10.61
C ALA A 249 7.28 -13.09 -11.58
N PRO A 250 6.62 -13.37 -12.72
CA PRO A 250 6.09 -12.33 -13.58
C PRO A 250 5.06 -11.49 -12.81
N ARG A 251 4.92 -10.23 -13.20
CA ARG A 251 3.94 -9.31 -12.60
C ARG A 251 2.88 -9.04 -13.65
N PRO A 252 1.75 -9.75 -13.60
CA PRO A 252 0.73 -9.60 -14.62
C PRO A 252 0.13 -8.19 -14.55
N LEU A 253 -0.46 -7.74 -15.66
CA LEU A 253 -1.21 -6.48 -15.69
C LEU A 253 -2.53 -6.58 -14.89
N CYS A 254 -3.10 -7.79 -14.84
CA CYS A 254 -4.38 -8.09 -14.24
C CYS A 254 -4.42 -9.52 -13.71
N LEU A 255 -5.36 -9.77 -12.79
CA LEU A 255 -5.72 -11.05 -12.23
C LEU A 255 -7.22 -11.24 -12.40
N GLY A 256 -7.66 -12.43 -12.79
CA GLY A 256 -9.06 -12.79 -12.93
C GLY A 256 -9.20 -14.31 -12.97
N SER A 257 -10.35 -14.83 -12.56
CA SER A 257 -10.55 -16.29 -12.45
C SER A 257 -10.78 -16.98 -13.79
N LYS A 258 -11.12 -16.21 -14.85
CA LYS A 258 -11.38 -16.72 -16.20
C LYS A 258 -10.42 -16.15 -17.24
N LEU A 259 -9.95 -17.00 -18.16
CA LEU A 259 -9.05 -16.61 -19.26
C LEU A 259 -9.68 -15.56 -20.19
N GLU A 260 -10.99 -15.63 -20.42
CA GLU A 260 -11.76 -14.67 -21.21
C GLU A 260 -11.63 -13.25 -20.67
N LYS A 261 -11.92 -13.04 -19.38
CA LYS A 261 -11.78 -11.74 -18.70
C LYS A 261 -10.37 -11.17 -18.78
N LEU A 262 -9.35 -12.03 -18.66
CA LEU A 262 -7.96 -11.62 -18.83
C LEU A 262 -7.68 -11.16 -20.27
N GLY A 263 -8.27 -11.85 -21.27
CA GLY A 263 -8.19 -11.51 -22.68
C GLY A 263 -8.86 -10.17 -23.00
N GLU A 264 -10.09 -9.97 -22.53
CA GLU A 264 -10.85 -8.73 -22.67
C GLU A 264 -10.10 -7.54 -22.09
N TYR A 265 -9.68 -7.62 -20.82
CA TYR A 265 -8.93 -6.53 -20.19
C TYR A 265 -7.63 -6.21 -20.95
N ARG A 266 -6.92 -7.22 -21.46
CA ARG A 266 -5.70 -7.00 -22.26
C ARG A 266 -6.00 -6.36 -23.62
N ALA A 267 -7.16 -6.63 -24.22
CA ALA A 267 -7.59 -5.95 -25.43
C ALA A 267 -7.92 -4.48 -25.14
N ASP A 268 -8.71 -4.22 -24.09
CA ASP A 268 -9.09 -2.87 -23.67
C ASP A 268 -7.87 -2.02 -23.28
N TYR A 269 -6.94 -2.62 -22.53
CA TYR A 269 -5.69 -1.98 -22.15
C TYR A 269 -4.84 -1.61 -23.38
N ARG A 270 -4.75 -2.48 -24.39
CA ARG A 270 -4.03 -2.17 -25.64
C ARG A 270 -4.69 -1.00 -26.37
N ALA A 271 -6.02 -1.04 -26.53
CA ALA A 271 -6.78 0.03 -27.16
C ALA A 271 -6.60 1.36 -26.42
N LEU A 272 -6.61 1.35 -25.08
CA LEU A 272 -6.35 2.52 -24.26
C LEU A 272 -4.94 3.08 -24.49
N VAL A 273 -3.92 2.21 -24.53
CA VAL A 273 -2.54 2.60 -24.78
C VAL A 273 -2.39 3.24 -26.16
N ASP A 274 -3.08 2.73 -27.18
CA ASP A 274 -3.01 3.29 -28.53
C ASP A 274 -3.72 4.64 -28.64
N ARG A 275 -4.86 4.82 -27.95
CA ARG A 275 -5.50 6.14 -27.80
C ARG A 275 -4.58 7.12 -27.08
N TYR A 276 -3.93 6.69 -26.00
CA TYR A 276 -2.98 7.53 -25.26
C TYR A 276 -1.77 7.92 -26.12
N ARG A 277 -1.19 6.98 -26.88
CA ARG A 277 -0.08 7.27 -27.81
C ARG A 277 -0.48 8.28 -28.89
N THR A 278 -1.67 8.10 -29.46
CA THR A 278 -2.24 9.04 -30.44
C THR A 278 -2.37 10.45 -29.85
N ALA A 279 -2.84 10.55 -28.60
CA ALA A 279 -2.90 11.82 -27.88
C ALA A 279 -1.50 12.41 -27.63
N ILE A 280 -0.53 11.62 -27.17
CA ILE A 280 0.86 12.06 -26.98
C ILE A 280 1.45 12.62 -28.28
N ASP A 281 1.26 11.95 -29.40
CA ASP A 281 1.84 12.37 -30.68
C ASP A 281 1.20 13.66 -31.20
N ARG A 282 -0.10 13.86 -30.96
CA ARG A 282 -0.77 15.15 -31.22
C ARG A 282 -0.23 16.25 -30.30
N TRP A 283 -0.10 15.96 -29.00
CA TRP A 283 0.39 16.91 -27.99
C TRP A 283 1.81 17.39 -28.29
N ARG A 284 2.66 16.49 -28.80
CA ARG A 284 4.03 16.82 -29.26
C ARG A 284 4.04 17.75 -30.47
N LYS A 285 3.01 17.70 -31.32
CA LYS A 285 2.86 18.52 -32.53
C LYS A 285 2.18 19.88 -32.27
N GLY A 286 1.45 20.03 -31.16
CA GLY A 286 0.78 21.27 -30.75
C GLY A 286 0.11 21.12 -29.37
N LYS A 287 0.31 22.09 -28.47
CA LYS A 287 0.18 21.88 -27.01
C LYS A 287 -1.20 22.07 -26.37
N SER A 288 -2.23 22.58 -27.06
CA SER A 288 -3.34 23.23 -26.32
C SER A 288 -4.73 22.60 -26.42
N SER A 289 -4.99 21.62 -27.31
CA SER A 289 -6.35 21.05 -27.46
C SER A 289 -6.37 19.53 -27.65
N VAL A 290 -5.57 18.80 -26.88
CA VAL A 290 -5.53 17.34 -26.96
C VAL A 290 -6.22 16.72 -25.76
N THR A 291 -7.30 16.00 -26.01
CA THR A 291 -7.97 15.17 -25.00
C THR A 291 -7.20 13.86 -24.81
N PHE A 292 -6.88 13.54 -23.56
CA PHE A 292 -6.30 12.25 -23.18
C PHE A 292 -7.41 11.30 -22.71
N PRO A 293 -7.20 9.98 -22.75
CA PRO A 293 -8.19 9.05 -22.19
C PRO A 293 -8.37 9.20 -20.68
N ASP A 294 -9.60 9.03 -20.21
CA ASP A 294 -9.94 9.03 -18.78
C ASP A 294 -9.05 8.09 -17.96
N GLY A 295 -8.74 8.51 -16.72
CA GLY A 295 -7.92 7.73 -15.81
C GLY A 295 -6.43 7.71 -16.15
N THR A 296 -6.01 8.28 -17.29
CA THR A 296 -4.59 8.46 -17.63
C THR A 296 -4.06 9.80 -17.15
N ILE A 297 -2.73 9.94 -17.06
CA ILE A 297 -2.07 11.17 -16.62
C ILE A 297 -1.46 11.85 -17.86
N PRO A 298 -1.97 13.00 -18.30
CA PRO A 298 -1.37 13.77 -19.39
C PRO A 298 0.05 14.27 -19.04
N PRO A 299 0.94 14.49 -20.03
CA PRO A 299 2.25 15.09 -19.80
C PRO A 299 2.13 16.46 -19.11
N GLY A 300 2.91 16.67 -18.04
CA GLY A 300 2.91 17.91 -17.27
C GLY A 300 1.74 18.05 -16.29
N HIS A 301 0.78 17.11 -16.28
CA HIS A 301 -0.33 17.13 -15.34
C HIS A 301 0.02 16.35 -14.07
N GLN A 302 -0.50 16.82 -12.93
CA GLN A 302 -0.41 16.12 -11.66
C GLN A 302 -1.56 15.11 -11.45
N PHE A 303 -2.74 15.38 -12.02
CA PHE A 303 -3.94 14.58 -11.80
C PHE A 303 -4.31 13.81 -13.07
N CYS A 304 -5.07 12.73 -12.88
CA CYS A 304 -5.63 11.99 -14.00
C CYS A 304 -6.74 12.79 -14.69
N GLU A 305 -6.91 12.55 -15.99
CA GLU A 305 -8.11 12.94 -16.72
C GLU A 305 -9.34 12.30 -16.06
N GLY A 306 -10.42 13.06 -15.88
CA GLY A 306 -11.63 12.63 -15.17
C GLY A 306 -11.46 12.43 -13.64
N GLY A 307 -10.29 12.71 -13.09
CA GLY A 307 -9.97 12.56 -11.66
C GLY A 307 -10.27 13.81 -10.83
N SER A 308 -10.42 13.63 -9.53
CA SER A 308 -10.55 14.75 -8.60
C SER A 308 -9.22 15.50 -8.46
N THR A 309 -9.28 16.82 -8.33
CA THR A 309 -8.13 17.66 -7.95
C THR A 309 -8.10 17.99 -6.45
N ARG A 310 -9.17 17.64 -5.72
CA ARG A 310 -9.29 17.85 -4.28
C ARG A 310 -8.45 16.82 -3.53
N ILE A 311 -7.69 17.27 -2.55
CA ILE A 311 -6.92 16.43 -1.61
C ILE A 311 -7.15 16.94 -0.20
N ARG A 312 -7.21 16.05 0.79
CA ARG A 312 -7.39 16.48 2.17
C ARG A 312 -6.06 17.02 2.74
N ARG A 313 -6.07 18.22 3.32
CA ARG A 313 -4.84 18.93 3.75
C ARG A 313 -4.72 19.07 5.26
N GLU A 314 -5.80 19.48 5.91
CA GLU A 314 -5.86 19.66 7.36
C GLU A 314 -6.05 18.31 8.05
N PRO A 315 -5.22 17.94 9.04
CA PRO A 315 -5.38 16.66 9.73
C PRO A 315 -6.79 16.53 10.34
N PRO A 316 -7.30 15.30 10.55
CA PRO A 316 -8.50 15.08 11.33
C PRO A 316 -8.44 15.83 12.67
N SER A 317 -9.57 16.33 13.15
CA SER A 317 -9.65 16.89 14.50
C SER A 317 -9.11 15.87 15.49
N LYS A 318 -8.36 16.32 16.50
CA LYS A 318 -7.98 15.46 17.61
C LYS A 318 -9.29 14.96 18.22
N VAL A 319 -9.54 13.65 18.12
CA VAL A 319 -10.63 13.03 18.87
C VAL A 319 -10.32 13.35 20.35
N ALA A 320 -11.28 14.00 21.02
CA ALA A 320 -11.14 14.51 22.37
C ALA A 320 -10.90 13.38 23.37
#